data_AF-N1RMT6-F1
#
_entry.id   AF-N1RMT6-F1
#
_cell.length_a   1.000
_cell.length_b   1.000
_cell.length_c   1.000
_cell.angle_alpha   90.00
_cell.angle_beta   90.00
_cell.angle_gamma   90.00
#
_symmetry.space_group_name_H-M   'P 1'
#
loop_
_entity.id
_entity.type
_entity.pdbx_description
1 polymer ?
#
loop_
_entity_poly.entity_id
_entity_poly.type
_entity_poly.pdbx_seq_one_letter_code
_entity_poly.pdbx_strand_id
1 'polypeptide(L)'
;MESRLSDEGIHLVGAFHLTGFRHVIGTLWEVSDKHCVDVAEAFYETLRDEGMTDLSVCKGLHRALRKLRDKGRAKSKYIRDITAVGEEEDQPDLGNTNWMPYVHFGC
;
A
#
# COMPACT_ATOMS: atom_id res chain seq x y z
N MET A 1 27.57 -24.50 5.69
CA MET A 1 26.17 -24.51 5.22
C MET A 1 25.50 -23.30 5.85
N GLU A 2 25.81 -22.11 5.36
CA GLU A 2 25.21 -20.87 5.87
C GLU A 2 23.77 -20.79 5.37
N SER A 3 22.83 -20.89 6.31
CA SER A 3 21.44 -20.56 6.09
C SER A 3 21.35 -19.07 5.78
N ARG A 4 21.28 -18.74 4.49
CA ARG A 4 20.83 -17.44 3.98
C ARG A 4 19.44 -17.18 4.58
N LEU A 5 19.39 -16.43 5.69
CA LEU A 5 18.16 -16.00 6.33
C LEU A 5 17.48 -15.02 5.38
N SER A 6 16.54 -15.56 4.61
CA SER A 6 15.66 -14.81 3.73
C SER A 6 14.83 -13.83 4.54
N ASP A 7 14.90 -12.56 4.13
CA ASP A 7 13.74 -11.65 4.01
C ASP A 7 12.90 -11.45 5.29
N GLU A 8 13.52 -10.86 6.31
CA GLU A 8 12.90 -10.52 7.59
C GLU A 8 11.95 -9.29 7.52
N GLY A 9 11.43 -8.91 6.36
CA GLY A 9 10.30 -7.96 6.28
C GLY A 9 9.06 -8.46 7.03
N ILE A 10 8.97 -9.78 7.21
CA ILE A 10 7.95 -10.51 7.99
C ILE A 10 8.16 -10.35 9.51
N HIS A 11 9.36 -9.96 9.98
CA HIS A 11 9.70 -10.01 11.40
C HIS A 11 9.23 -8.78 12.19
N LEU A 12 9.16 -7.58 11.60
CA LEU A 12 8.77 -6.36 12.33
C LEU A 12 7.25 -6.31 12.58
N VAL A 13 6.44 -6.56 11.55
CA VAL A 13 4.97 -6.58 11.66
C VAL A 13 4.52 -7.72 12.57
N GLY A 14 5.17 -8.89 12.46
CA GLY A 14 4.97 -10.02 13.37
C GLY A 14 5.37 -9.71 14.81
N ALA A 15 6.51 -9.04 15.03
CA ALA A 15 6.95 -8.63 16.37
C ALA A 15 5.95 -7.67 17.02
N PHE A 16 5.45 -6.67 16.30
CA PHE A 16 4.43 -5.77 16.85
C PHE A 16 3.15 -6.52 17.24
N HIS A 17 2.71 -7.48 16.42
CA HIS A 17 1.57 -8.30 16.78
C HIS A 17 1.84 -9.14 18.05
N LEU A 18 3.02 -9.76 18.17
CA LEU A 18 3.44 -10.51 19.36
C LEU A 18 3.54 -9.64 20.62
N THR A 19 3.87 -8.35 20.46
CA THR A 19 3.94 -7.39 21.58
C THR A 19 2.57 -6.85 22.02
N GLY A 20 1.46 -7.34 21.42
CA GLY A 20 0.10 -7.02 21.85
C GLY A 20 -0.56 -5.86 21.11
N PHE A 21 0.01 -5.38 20.00
CA PHE A 21 -0.70 -4.43 19.14
C PHE A 21 -1.88 -5.12 18.46
N ARG A 22 -3.08 -4.59 18.71
CA ARG A 22 -4.33 -5.12 18.19
C ARG A 22 -4.41 -5.08 16.67
N HIS A 23 -3.89 -4.02 16.06
CA HIS A 23 -3.77 -3.90 14.61
C HIS A 23 -2.39 -3.39 14.22
N VAL A 24 -1.77 -4.06 13.26
CA VAL A 24 -0.49 -3.66 12.67
C VAL A 24 -0.66 -3.58 11.17
N ILE A 25 -0.29 -2.45 10.58
CA ILE A 25 -0.27 -2.24 9.13
C ILE A 25 1.17 -1.89 8.73
N GLY A 26 1.70 -2.56 7.71
CA GLY A 26 3.04 -2.30 7.19
C GLY A 26 3.14 -2.58 5.70
N THR A 27 4.31 -2.31 5.12
CA THR A 27 4.64 -2.58 3.71
C THR A 27 5.74 -3.62 3.60
N LEU A 28 5.54 -4.63 2.75
CA LEU A 28 6.50 -5.70 2.44
C LEU A 28 7.76 -5.22 1.68
N TRP A 29 7.64 -4.17 0.86
CA TRP A 29 8.77 -3.52 0.18
C TRP A 29 8.61 -2.00 0.20
N GLU A 30 9.64 -1.29 -0.26
CA GLU A 30 9.65 0.17 -0.35
C GLU A 30 8.50 0.67 -1.22
N VAL A 31 7.78 1.67 -0.71
CA VAL A 31 6.67 2.34 -1.39
C VAL A 31 7.00 3.82 -1.45
N SER A 32 6.75 4.46 -2.59
CA SER A 32 6.95 5.90 -2.74
C SER A 32 6.18 6.68 -1.65
N ASP A 33 6.79 7.73 -1.10
CA ASP A 33 6.18 8.57 -0.08
C ASP A 33 4.79 9.10 -0.48
N LYS A 34 4.64 9.48 -1.75
CA LYS A 34 3.37 9.97 -2.28
C LYS A 34 2.24 8.94 -2.15
N HIS A 35 2.53 7.69 -2.46
CA HIS A 35 1.55 6.60 -2.31
C HIS A 35 1.26 6.29 -0.84
N CYS A 36 2.25 6.40 0.04
CA CYS A 36 2.04 6.26 1.48
C CYS A 36 1.08 7.32 2.03
N VAL A 37 1.25 8.58 1.61
CA VAL A 37 0.35 9.68 2.01
C VAL A 37 -1.08 9.43 1.51
N ASP A 38 -1.26 9.08 0.24
CA ASP A 38 -2.57 8.76 -0.35
C ASP A 38 -3.28 7.63 0.42
N VAL A 39 -2.54 6.58 0.79
CA VAL A 39 -3.09 5.43 1.54
C VAL A 39 -3.46 5.84 2.97
N ALA A 40 -2.59 6.58 3.65
CA ALA A 40 -2.82 7.06 5.01
C ALA A 40 -4.04 7.97 5.07
N GLU A 41 -4.17 8.92 4.14
CA GLU A 41 -5.31 9.83 4.06
C GLU A 41 -6.63 9.06 3.95
N ALA A 42 -6.75 8.17 2.96
CA ALA A 42 -7.96 7.38 2.74
C ALA A 42 -8.28 6.42 3.91
N PHE A 43 -7.24 5.90 4.56
CA PHE A 43 -7.37 5.05 5.74
C PHE A 43 -7.93 5.83 6.93
N TYR A 44 -7.30 6.94 7.29
CA TYR A 44 -7.72 7.76 8.44
C TYR A 44 -9.05 8.48 8.20
N GLU A 45 -9.40 8.81 6.95
CA GLU A 45 -10.76 9.21 6.57
C GLU A 45 -11.78 8.15 6.98
N THR A 46 -11.54 6.89 6.61
CA THR A 46 -12.47 5.80 6.95
C THR A 46 -12.61 5.62 8.47
N LEU A 47 -11.51 5.73 9.22
CA LEU A 47 -11.54 5.62 10.68
C LEU A 47 -12.25 6.80 11.35
N ARG A 48 -12.07 8.02 10.82
CA ARG A 48 -12.77 9.21 11.29
C ARG A 48 -14.28 9.09 11.06
N ASP A 49 -14.69 8.55 9.92
CA ASP A 49 -16.10 8.50 9.52
C ASP A 49 -16.84 7.30 10.14
N GLU A 50 -16.19 6.13 10.26
CA GLU A 50 -16.80 4.90 10.78
C GLU A 50 -16.44 4.60 12.24
N GLY A 51 -15.59 5.43 12.87
CA GLY A 51 -15.03 5.21 14.20
C GLY A 51 -13.87 4.21 14.21
N MET A 52 -13.19 4.08 15.35
CA MET A 52 -12.06 3.15 15.52
C MET A 52 -12.57 1.78 15.99
N THR A 53 -12.90 0.93 15.02
CA THR A 53 -13.35 -0.46 15.23
C THR A 53 -12.49 -1.41 14.42
N ASP A 54 -12.44 -2.68 14.79
CA ASP A 54 -11.65 -3.68 14.05
C ASP A 54 -12.09 -3.78 12.58
N LEU A 55 -13.41 -3.65 12.36
CA LEU A 55 -13.99 -3.67 11.04
C LEU A 55 -13.62 -2.43 10.21
N SER A 56 -13.59 -1.23 10.82
CA SER A 56 -13.25 0.00 10.11
C SER A 56 -11.75 0.07 9.77
N VAL A 57 -10.88 -0.55 10.58
CA VAL A 57 -9.45 -0.71 10.26
C VAL A 57 -9.28 -1.57 9.00
N CYS A 58 -9.88 -2.77 8.98
CA CYS A 58 -9.82 -3.66 7.80
C CYS A 58 -10.41 -2.99 6.56
N LYS A 59 -11.59 -2.36 6.70
CA LYS A 59 -12.26 -1.66 5.61
C LYS A 59 -11.48 -0.45 5.11
N GLY A 60 -10.92 0.35 6.02
CA GLY A 60 -10.15 1.55 5.69
C GLY A 60 -8.95 1.20 4.83
N LEU A 61 -8.20 0.17 5.23
CA LEU A 61 -7.03 -0.25 4.46
C LEU A 61 -7.46 -0.83 3.11
N HIS A 62 -8.48 -1.68 3.09
CA HIS A 62 -9.02 -2.23 1.84
C HIS A 62 -9.46 -1.15 0.85
N ARG A 63 -10.16 -0.11 1.33
CA ARG A 63 -10.60 1.02 0.51
C ARG A 63 -9.43 1.85 -0.01
N ALA A 64 -8.46 2.16 0.85
CA ALA A 64 -7.26 2.90 0.47
C ALA A 64 -6.49 2.19 -0.66
N LEU A 65 -6.26 0.89 -0.52
CA LEU A 65 -5.56 0.07 -1.53
C LEU A 65 -6.35 -0.05 -2.82
N ARG A 66 -7.68 -0.20 -2.75
CA ARG A 66 -8.54 -0.20 -3.94
C ARG A 66 -8.46 1.14 -4.68
N LYS A 67 -8.60 2.26 -3.97
CA LYS A 67 -8.47 3.61 -4.56
C LYS A 67 -7.14 3.76 -5.29
N LEU A 68 -6.04 3.37 -4.66
CA LEU A 68 -4.70 3.47 -5.25
C LEU A 68 -4.53 2.60 -6.50
N ARG A 69 -5.00 1.35 -6.47
CA ARG A 69 -4.99 0.44 -7.63
C ARG A 69 -5.83 0.98 -8.79
N ASP A 70 -7.00 1.51 -8.49
CA ASP A 70 -7.91 2.02 -9.52
C ASP A 70 -7.35 3.30 -10.16
N LYS A 71 -6.65 4.17 -9.39
CA LYS A 71 -5.84 5.28 -9.93
C LYS A 71 -4.74 4.77 -10.89
N GLY A 72 -3.99 3.74 -10.50
CA GLY A 72 -2.94 3.15 -11.34
C GLY A 72 -3.46 2.59 -12.67
N ARG A 73 -4.62 1.90 -12.62
CA ARG A 73 -5.32 1.41 -13.82
C ARG A 73 -5.78 2.52 -14.74
N ALA A 74 -6.36 3.59 -14.19
CA ALA A 74 -6.78 4.75 -14.97
C ALA A 74 -5.60 5.44 -15.67
N LYS A 75 -4.47 5.62 -14.96
CA LYS A 75 -3.23 6.17 -15.53
C LYS A 75 -2.68 5.29 -16.67
N SER A 76 -2.64 3.97 -16.47
CA SER A 76 -2.19 3.03 -17.50
C SER A 76 -3.08 3.06 -18.75
N LYS A 77 -4.41 3.16 -18.57
CA LYS A 77 -5.35 3.29 -19.68
C LYS A 77 -5.12 4.58 -20.46
N TYR A 78 -4.98 5.72 -19.77
CA TYR A 78 -4.71 7.03 -20.38
C TYR A 78 -3.43 7.02 -21.23
N ILE A 79 -2.34 6.43 -20.71
CA ILE A 79 -1.07 6.31 -21.46
C ILE A 79 -1.24 5.46 -22.73
N ARG A 80 -2.02 4.38 -22.66
CA ARG A 80 -2.28 3.52 -23.84
C ARG A 80 -3.15 4.21 -24.89
N ASP A 81 -4.03 5.10 -24.47
CA ASP A 81 -4.93 5.84 -25.36
C ASP A 81 -4.22 7.02 -26.06
N ILE A 82 -3.03 7.45 -25.60
CA ILE A 82 -2.18 8.44 -26.29
C ILE A 82 -1.16 7.71 -27.18
N THR A 83 -1.23 7.90 -28.49
CA THR A 83 -0.17 7.50 -29.42
C THR A 83 0.67 8.72 -29.84
N ALA A 84 1.98 8.67 -29.57
CA ALA A 84 3.11 9.48 -30.07
C ALA A 84 3.10 11.02 -29.85
N VAL A 85 4.13 11.56 -29.18
CA VAL A 85 5.37 12.16 -29.73
C VAL A 85 6.33 12.30 -28.54
N GLY A 86 7.60 11.94 -28.75
CA GLY A 86 8.60 11.91 -27.69
C GLY A 86 8.89 13.30 -27.14
N GLU A 87 8.69 13.44 -25.83
CA GLU A 87 9.53 14.27 -24.98
C GLU A 87 9.93 13.37 -23.80
N GLU A 88 11.22 13.36 -23.49
CA GLU A 88 11.80 12.64 -22.37
C GLU A 88 11.33 13.29 -21.07
N GLU A 89 10.08 13.04 -20.68
CA GLU A 89 9.58 13.39 -19.36
C GLU A 89 9.98 12.31 -18.37
N ASP A 90 10.61 12.78 -17.29
CA ASP A 90 11.04 12.10 -16.07
C ASP A 90 10.39 10.73 -15.93
N GLN A 91 11.22 9.68 -16.07
CA GLN A 91 10.80 8.29 -16.16
C GLN A 91 9.74 8.03 -15.08
N PRO A 92 8.45 7.87 -15.43
CA PRO A 92 7.41 7.77 -14.44
C PRO A 92 7.77 6.55 -13.60
N ASP A 93 7.85 6.75 -12.28
CA ASP A 93 7.91 5.65 -11.32
C ASP A 93 6.71 4.73 -11.59
N LEU A 94 6.96 3.77 -12.47
CA LEU A 94 6.11 2.65 -12.83
C LEU A 94 6.30 1.56 -11.77
N GLY A 95 6.70 1.94 -10.55
CA GLY A 95 6.58 1.17 -9.34
C GLY A 95 5.24 0.44 -9.41
N ASN A 96 5.37 -0.88 -9.47
CA ASN A 96 4.37 -1.81 -9.97
C ASN A 96 3.04 -1.68 -9.19
N THR A 97 2.18 -0.72 -9.56
CA THR A 97 0.95 -0.41 -8.81
C THR A 97 -0.05 -1.57 -8.77
N ASN A 98 0.21 -2.60 -9.57
CA ASN A 98 -0.55 -3.85 -9.60
C ASN A 98 -0.36 -4.69 -8.33
N TRP A 99 0.75 -4.49 -7.61
CA TRP A 99 1.11 -5.22 -6.41
C TRP A 99 1.41 -4.19 -5.32
N MET A 100 0.41 -3.88 -4.50
CA MET A 100 0.60 -2.98 -3.36
C MET A 100 1.03 -3.81 -2.15
N PRO A 101 2.20 -3.55 -1.53
CA PRO A 101 2.81 -4.40 -0.50
C PRO A 101 2.19 -4.31 0.89
N TYR A 102 0.98 -3.79 1.02
CA TYR A 102 0.42 -3.55 2.34
C TYR A 102 -0.09 -4.85 2.96
N VAL A 103 0.34 -5.10 4.20
CA VAL A 103 -0.12 -6.21 5.01
C VAL A 103 -0.80 -5.69 6.28
N HIS A 104 -1.87 -6.35 6.71
CA HIS A 104 -2.56 -6.07 7.95
C HIS A 104 -2.65 -7.33 8.81
N PHE A 105 -2.36 -7.19 10.09
CA PHE A 105 -2.56 -8.22 11.11
C PHE A 105 -3.43 -7.66 12.24
N GLY A 106 -4.44 -8.43 12.65
CA GLY A 106 -5.28 -8.08 13.80
C GLY A 106 -6.78 -8.25 13.59
N CYS A 107 -7.52 -8.35 14.69
CA CYS A 107 -8.98 -8.44 14.76
C CYS A 107 -9.51 -7.84 16.08
#